data_AF-A0A8T7ECM0-F1
#
_entry.id   AF-A0A8T7ECM0-F1
#
_cell.length_a   1.000
_cell.length_b   1.000
_cell.length_c   1.000
_cell.angle_alpha   90.00
_cell.angle_beta   90.00
_cell.angle_gamma   90.00
#
_symmetry.space_group_name_H-M   'P 1'
#
loop_
_entity.id
_entity.type
_entity.pdbx_description
1 polymer ?
#
loop_
_entity_poly.entity_id
_entity_poly.type
_entity_poly.pdbx_seq_one_letter_code
_entity_poly.pdbx_strand_id
1 'polypeptide(L)'
;MSLSHSFLAWWRERAVSLWLWPQNLIRDFPVRVRRIRQTGGTAVTHPPRLRKTVHLLIVQLFDLVGGPELAQMCLRLLAHTTPLTAAETAVITDIIGIHLRFTDVRLAEGGLARFIFRFNGNLAFTAWHTIFLPQTPSRSRQNLALLVHELTHVYQYEQAGTRYMTEAIYMLVTTRRDCYTYGGAAGLAQAHENQKPLSSFNREQQAQIVQDYFSLQAAGEEVAAYLPYMDELRHGRL
;
A
#
# COMPACT_ATOMS: atom_id res chain seq x y z
N MET A 1 -17.32 -14.64 25.38
CA MET A 1 -17.54 -13.37 24.65
C MET A 1 -18.81 -13.52 23.81
N SER A 2 -19.83 -12.69 24.05
CA SER A 2 -21.18 -12.85 23.50
C SER A 2 -21.25 -12.57 21.99
N LEU A 3 -21.93 -13.44 21.24
CA LEU A 3 -22.19 -13.34 19.79
C LEU A 3 -22.86 -12.02 19.38
N SER A 4 -23.55 -11.32 20.31
CA SER A 4 -24.18 -10.03 20.03
C SER A 4 -23.17 -8.89 19.87
N HIS A 5 -22.06 -8.92 20.60
CA HIS A 5 -21.01 -7.89 20.51
C HIS A 5 -20.20 -7.99 19.22
N SER A 6 -19.93 -9.22 18.75
CA SER A 6 -19.21 -9.42 17.49
C SER A 6 -20.05 -9.04 16.27
N PHE A 7 -21.36 -9.28 16.29
CA PHE A 7 -22.26 -8.91 15.20
C PHE A 7 -22.44 -7.39 15.06
N LEU A 8 -22.67 -6.68 16.18
CA LEU A 8 -22.79 -5.23 16.18
C LEU A 8 -21.50 -4.54 15.74
N ALA A 9 -20.34 -5.00 16.22
CA ALA A 9 -19.05 -4.48 15.78
C ALA A 9 -18.82 -4.74 14.28
N TRP A 10 -19.16 -5.94 13.80
CA TRP A 10 -19.06 -6.28 12.38
C TRP A 10 -19.93 -5.37 11.50
N TRP A 11 -21.18 -5.13 11.91
CA TRP A 11 -22.11 -4.23 11.22
C TRP A 11 -21.66 -2.77 11.25
N ARG A 12 -21.17 -2.28 12.40
CA ARG A 12 -20.67 -0.92 12.56
C ARG A 12 -19.56 -0.63 11.54
N GLU A 13 -18.60 -1.54 11.40
CA GLU A 13 -17.51 -1.37 10.43
C GLU A 13 -17.99 -1.39 8.96
N ARG A 14 -19.07 -2.11 8.66
CA ARG A 14 -19.69 -2.10 7.32
C ARG A 14 -20.45 -0.81 7.06
N ALA A 15 -21.19 -0.33 8.06
CA ALA A 15 -21.87 0.97 7.98
C ALA A 15 -20.86 2.11 7.76
N VAL A 16 -19.71 2.07 8.46
CA VAL A 16 -18.61 3.02 8.22
C VAL A 16 -18.07 2.90 6.79
N SER A 17 -17.86 1.70 6.27
CA SER A 17 -17.38 1.51 4.90
C SER A 17 -18.38 2.01 3.85
N LEU A 18 -19.68 1.75 4.04
CA LEU A 18 -20.76 2.24 3.18
C LEU A 18 -20.89 3.77 3.24
N TRP A 19 -20.69 4.35 4.42
CA TRP A 19 -20.73 5.79 4.64
C TRP A 19 -19.54 6.52 4.01
N LEU A 20 -18.33 5.97 4.16
CA LEU A 20 -17.11 6.57 3.61
C LEU A 20 -17.03 6.42 2.09
N TRP A 21 -17.69 5.42 1.49
CA TRP A 21 -17.62 5.16 0.05
C TRP A 21 -17.96 6.39 -0.83
N PRO A 22 -19.15 7.01 -0.72
CA PRO A 22 -19.48 8.18 -1.54
C PRO A 22 -18.58 9.38 -1.21
N GLN A 23 -18.14 9.51 0.05
CA GLN A 23 -17.24 10.60 0.46
C GLN A 23 -15.85 10.46 -0.18
N ASN A 24 -15.30 9.25 -0.18
CA ASN A 24 -14.01 8.94 -0.79
C ASN A 24 -14.06 9.15 -2.30
N LEU A 25 -15.15 8.75 -2.95
CA LEU A 25 -15.35 8.96 -4.37
C LEU A 25 -15.31 10.46 -4.71
N ILE A 26 -16.08 11.29 -3.99
CA ILE A 26 -16.13 12.74 -4.21
C ILE A 26 -14.76 13.39 -3.90
N ARG A 27 -14.17 13.03 -2.75
CA ARG A 27 -12.90 13.60 -2.29
C ARG A 27 -11.74 13.30 -3.25
N ASP A 28 -11.67 12.07 -3.75
CA ASP A 28 -10.55 11.63 -4.59
C ASP A 28 -10.77 11.95 -6.08
N PHE A 29 -12.00 12.30 -6.49
CA PHE A 29 -12.37 12.59 -7.89
C PHE A 29 -11.41 13.58 -8.58
N PRO A 30 -11.06 14.75 -7.99
CA PRO A 30 -10.16 15.70 -8.64
C PRO A 30 -8.78 15.12 -8.95
N VAL A 31 -8.24 14.31 -8.03
CA VAL A 31 -6.94 13.66 -8.19
C VAL A 31 -7.01 12.57 -9.27
N ARG A 32 -8.10 11.79 -9.32
CA ARG A 32 -8.33 10.75 -10.34
C ARG A 32 -8.42 11.36 -11.74
N VAL A 33 -9.19 12.45 -11.90
CA VAL A 33 -9.28 13.20 -13.17
C VAL A 33 -7.92 13.74 -13.59
N ARG A 34 -7.15 14.32 -12.65
CA ARG A 34 -5.80 14.83 -12.93
C ARG A 34 -4.88 13.74 -13.46
N ARG A 35 -4.89 12.54 -12.88
CA ARG A 35 -4.08 11.39 -13.33
C ARG A 35 -4.42 10.98 -14.77
N ILE A 36 -5.70 10.89 -15.12
CA ILE A 36 -6.15 10.57 -16.49
C ILE A 36 -5.65 11.63 -17.49
N ARG A 37 -5.80 12.91 -17.15
CA ARG A 37 -5.32 14.02 -18.00
C ARG A 37 -3.81 13.97 -18.22
N GLN A 38 -3.04 13.69 -17.18
CA GLN A 38 -1.58 13.55 -17.28
C GLN A 38 -1.18 12.38 -18.21
N THR A 39 -1.84 11.23 -18.09
CA THR A 39 -1.60 10.08 -18.98
C THR A 39 -1.97 10.39 -20.43
N GLY A 40 -3.11 11.06 -20.66
CA GLY A 40 -3.54 11.47 -22.00
C GLY A 40 -2.60 12.48 -22.65
N GLY A 41 -2.19 13.52 -21.91
CA GLY A 41 -1.27 14.56 -22.42
C GLY A 41 0.13 14.03 -22.72
N THR A 42 0.65 13.12 -21.90
CA THR A 42 1.95 12.45 -22.16
C THR A 42 1.88 11.55 -23.39
N ALA A 43 0.78 10.83 -23.60
CA ALA A 43 0.60 9.98 -24.79
C ALA A 43 0.62 10.77 -26.11
N VAL A 44 0.18 12.03 -26.09
CA VAL A 44 0.20 12.92 -27.26
C VAL A 44 1.60 13.47 -27.54
N THR A 45 2.37 13.78 -26.50
CA THR A 45 3.68 14.46 -26.62
C THR A 45 4.86 13.50 -26.80
N HIS A 46 4.81 12.33 -26.17
CA HIS A 46 5.81 11.27 -26.32
C HIS A 46 5.06 9.95 -26.35
N PRO A 47 4.77 9.35 -27.52
CA PRO A 47 3.99 8.11 -27.59
C PRO A 47 4.73 7.01 -26.83
N PRO A 48 4.30 6.66 -25.60
CA PRO A 48 4.94 5.57 -24.89
C PRO A 48 4.51 4.27 -25.59
N ARG A 49 5.13 3.15 -25.21
CA ARG A 49 4.69 1.82 -25.69
C ARG A 49 3.16 1.73 -25.51
N LEU A 50 2.40 1.64 -26.60
CA LEU A 50 0.92 1.73 -26.64
C LEU A 50 0.25 0.93 -25.50
N ARG A 51 0.75 -0.29 -25.28
CA ARG A 51 0.30 -1.19 -24.20
C ARG A 51 0.37 -0.56 -22.80
N LYS A 52 1.40 0.23 -22.48
CA LYS A 52 1.55 0.90 -21.18
C LYS A 52 0.51 2.00 -21.01
N THR A 53 0.25 2.82 -22.03
CA THR A 53 -0.80 3.86 -21.95
C THR A 53 -2.17 3.24 -21.79
N VAL A 54 -2.50 2.24 -22.61
CA VAL A 54 -3.80 1.56 -22.53
C VAL A 54 -4.01 0.97 -21.14
N HIS A 55 -3.01 0.26 -20.60
CA HIS A 55 -3.04 -0.26 -19.22
C HIS A 55 -3.31 0.85 -18.20
N LEU A 56 -2.57 1.96 -18.28
CA LEU A 56 -2.72 3.09 -17.36
C LEU A 56 -4.11 3.72 -17.42
N LEU A 57 -4.66 3.89 -18.62
CA LEU A 57 -6.00 4.45 -18.80
C LEU A 57 -7.07 3.50 -18.24
N ILE A 58 -6.93 2.19 -18.42
CA ILE A 58 -7.86 1.20 -17.86
C ILE A 58 -7.88 1.27 -16.33
N VAL A 59 -6.72 1.22 -15.67
CA VAL A 59 -6.67 1.26 -14.20
C VAL A 59 -7.12 2.62 -13.65
N GLN A 60 -6.84 3.72 -14.35
CA GLN A 60 -7.29 5.05 -13.93
C GLN A 60 -8.79 5.25 -14.14
N LEU A 61 -9.38 4.65 -15.17
CA LEU A 61 -10.83 4.63 -15.36
C LEU A 61 -11.50 3.80 -14.25
N PHE A 62 -10.94 2.64 -13.92
CA PHE A 62 -11.39 1.84 -12.78
C PHE A 62 -11.36 2.65 -11.47
N ASP A 63 -10.29 3.41 -11.22
CA ASP A 63 -10.23 4.34 -10.10
C ASP A 63 -11.34 5.39 -10.19
N LEU A 64 -11.49 6.05 -11.35
CA LEU A 64 -12.44 7.15 -11.54
C LEU A 64 -13.88 6.76 -11.20
N VAL A 65 -14.31 5.55 -11.58
CA VAL A 65 -15.68 5.07 -11.36
C VAL A 65 -15.91 4.49 -9.96
N GLY A 66 -14.92 4.55 -9.07
CA GLY A 66 -15.04 4.04 -7.69
C GLY A 66 -14.81 2.54 -7.56
N GLY A 67 -14.13 1.92 -8.54
CA GLY A 67 -13.77 0.51 -8.53
C GLY A 67 -13.01 0.07 -7.28
N PRO A 68 -11.98 0.82 -6.81
CA PRO A 68 -11.25 0.49 -5.58
C PRO A 68 -12.16 0.35 -4.37
N GLU A 69 -13.10 1.27 -4.18
CA GLU A 69 -13.98 1.24 -3.02
C GLU A 69 -14.98 0.08 -3.08
N LEU A 70 -15.54 -0.21 -4.26
CA LEU A 70 -16.43 -1.36 -4.45
C LEU A 70 -15.68 -2.68 -4.17
N ALA A 71 -14.48 -2.82 -4.73
CA ALA A 71 -13.65 -4.01 -4.53
C ALA A 71 -13.24 -4.17 -3.05
N GLN A 72 -12.82 -3.09 -2.40
CA GLN A 72 -12.54 -3.09 -0.96
C GLN A 72 -13.76 -3.47 -0.14
N MET A 73 -14.94 -2.91 -0.43
CA MET A 73 -16.17 -3.27 0.25
C MET A 73 -16.44 -4.78 0.16
N CYS A 74 -16.35 -5.35 -1.04
CA CYS A 74 -16.50 -6.79 -1.25
C CYS A 74 -15.48 -7.60 -0.44
N LEU A 75 -14.19 -7.26 -0.52
CA LEU A 75 -13.15 -7.98 0.22
C LEU A 75 -13.32 -7.87 1.73
N ARG A 76 -13.73 -6.69 2.23
CA ARG A 76 -14.01 -6.45 3.65
C ARG A 76 -15.25 -7.21 4.13
N LEU A 77 -16.19 -7.61 3.27
CA LEU A 77 -17.29 -8.49 3.66
C LEU A 77 -16.81 -9.92 3.93
N LEU A 78 -15.72 -10.33 3.28
CA LEU A 78 -15.15 -11.68 3.37
C LEU A 78 -14.15 -11.84 4.53
N ALA A 79 -13.77 -10.76 5.21
CA ALA A 79 -12.76 -10.76 6.26
C ALA A 79 -13.24 -10.04 7.54
N HIS A 80 -12.67 -10.39 8.70
CA HIS A 80 -12.82 -9.56 9.88
C HIS A 80 -11.84 -8.40 9.78
N THR A 81 -12.38 -7.18 9.76
CA THR A 81 -11.57 -5.98 9.59
C THR A 81 -11.61 -5.13 10.84
N THR A 82 -10.46 -4.59 11.24
CA THR A 82 -10.32 -3.67 12.36
C THR A 82 -9.57 -2.41 11.93
N PRO A 83 -9.80 -1.26 12.57
CA PRO A 83 -8.96 -0.08 12.36
C PRO A 83 -7.55 -0.29 12.93
N LEU A 84 -6.63 0.59 12.53
CA LEU A 84 -5.33 0.72 13.20
C LEU A 84 -5.54 1.18 14.65
N THR A 85 -4.68 0.70 15.55
CA THR A 85 -4.63 1.20 16.93
C THR A 85 -3.91 2.55 16.99
N ALA A 86 -4.10 3.29 18.08
CA ALA A 86 -3.34 4.52 18.32
C ALA A 86 -1.83 4.26 18.39
N ALA A 87 -1.41 3.13 18.97
CA ALA A 87 -0.01 2.73 19.05
C ALA A 87 0.57 2.42 17.66
N GLU A 88 -0.15 1.67 16.83
CA GLU A 88 0.25 1.42 15.44
C GLU A 88 0.38 2.73 14.68
N THR A 89 -0.64 3.59 14.75
CA THR A 89 -0.66 4.89 14.07
C THR A 89 0.54 5.74 14.46
N ALA A 90 0.89 5.80 15.75
CA ALA A 90 2.03 6.56 16.24
C ALA A 90 3.37 6.07 15.66
N VAL A 91 3.59 4.75 15.66
CA VAL A 91 4.80 4.14 15.08
C VAL A 91 4.93 4.48 13.59
N ILE A 92 3.84 4.39 12.84
CA ILE A 92 3.87 4.60 11.38
C ILE A 92 4.07 6.09 11.05
N THR A 93 3.47 6.97 11.84
CA THR A 93 3.56 8.43 11.67
C THR A 93 5.01 8.91 11.77
N ASP A 94 5.83 8.31 12.63
CA ASP A 94 7.25 8.64 12.75
C ASP A 94 8.06 8.31 11.48
N ILE A 95 7.66 7.26 10.77
CA ILE A 95 8.37 6.74 9.59
C ILE A 95 7.88 7.46 8.34
N ILE A 96 6.61 7.24 7.99
CA ILE A 96 5.99 7.67 6.73
C ILE A 96 5.50 9.13 6.81
N GLY A 97 5.39 9.69 8.02
CA GLY A 97 4.84 11.02 8.26
C GLY A 97 3.31 11.02 8.39
N ILE A 98 2.74 12.22 8.47
CA ILE A 98 1.29 12.46 8.66
C ILE A 98 0.44 12.28 7.38
N HIS A 99 1.05 11.84 6.28
CA HIS A 99 0.43 11.89 4.96
C HIS A 99 -0.51 10.72 4.65
N LEU A 100 -0.51 9.66 5.48
CA LEU A 100 -1.39 8.52 5.31
C LEU A 100 -2.77 8.78 5.91
N ARG A 101 -3.85 8.45 5.19
CA ARG A 101 -5.22 8.51 5.75
C ARG A 101 -5.51 7.32 6.65
N PHE A 102 -4.93 7.32 7.86
CA PHE A 102 -5.07 6.23 8.84
C PHE A 102 -6.52 5.84 9.13
N THR A 103 -7.46 6.79 9.06
CA THR A 103 -8.91 6.54 9.28
C THR A 103 -9.53 5.58 8.27
N ASP A 104 -8.96 5.51 7.06
CA ASP A 104 -9.49 4.72 5.95
C ASP A 104 -8.90 3.30 5.95
N VAL A 105 -7.75 3.14 6.62
CA VAL A 105 -6.99 1.88 6.71
C VAL A 105 -7.74 0.87 7.57
N ARG A 106 -7.81 -0.37 7.07
CA ARG A 106 -8.32 -1.52 7.80
C ARG A 106 -7.36 -2.69 7.72
N LEU A 107 -7.16 -3.35 8.85
CA LEU A 107 -6.44 -4.62 8.94
C LEU A 107 -7.45 -5.76 8.90
N ALA A 108 -7.32 -6.61 7.89
CA ALA A 108 -8.16 -7.76 7.62
C ALA A 108 -7.46 -9.05 8.08
N GLU A 109 -8.09 -9.75 9.02
CA GLU A 109 -7.60 -11.01 9.58
C GLU A 109 -8.73 -12.06 9.58
N GLY A 110 -8.39 -13.34 9.47
CA GLY A 110 -9.36 -14.44 9.61
C GLY A 110 -10.48 -14.47 8.57
N GLY A 111 -11.64 -15.03 8.92
CA GLY A 111 -12.81 -15.15 8.02
C GLY A 111 -12.53 -15.98 6.76
N LEU A 112 -13.19 -15.63 5.65
CA LEU A 112 -12.95 -16.24 4.34
C LEU A 112 -11.60 -15.80 3.73
N ALA A 113 -10.94 -14.77 4.27
CA ALA A 113 -9.57 -14.41 3.86
C ALA A 113 -8.58 -15.55 4.14
N ARG A 114 -8.87 -16.48 5.06
CA ARG A 114 -8.08 -17.72 5.22
C ARG A 114 -7.99 -18.54 3.94
N PHE A 115 -9.03 -18.55 3.11
CA PHE A 115 -8.99 -19.21 1.81
C PHE A 115 -8.03 -18.47 0.86
N ILE A 116 -8.09 -17.14 0.83
CA ILE A 116 -7.17 -16.31 0.03
C ILE A 116 -5.71 -16.57 0.45
N PHE A 117 -5.43 -16.56 1.76
CA PHE A 117 -4.08 -16.83 2.28
C PHE A 117 -3.59 -18.24 1.94
N ARG A 118 -4.48 -19.24 1.94
CA ARG A 118 -4.12 -20.61 1.55
C ARG A 118 -3.62 -20.69 0.11
N PHE A 119 -4.22 -19.92 -0.80
CA PHE A 119 -3.79 -19.87 -2.20
C PHE A 119 -2.60 -18.93 -2.43
N ASN A 120 -2.41 -17.91 -1.58
CA ASN A 120 -1.31 -16.95 -1.66
C ASN A 120 -0.08 -17.35 -0.80
N GLY A 121 0.05 -18.60 -0.37
CA GLY A 121 1.19 -19.07 0.42
C GLY A 121 1.33 -18.43 1.82
N ASN A 122 0.22 -17.96 2.40
CA ASN A 122 0.16 -17.20 3.64
C ASN A 122 1.06 -15.96 3.63
N LEU A 123 1.10 -15.24 2.51
CA LEU A 123 1.75 -13.93 2.43
C LEU A 123 0.77 -12.84 2.84
N ALA A 124 1.27 -11.84 3.59
CA ALA A 124 0.56 -10.59 3.75
C ALA A 124 0.49 -9.86 2.40
N PHE A 125 -0.56 -9.06 2.22
CA PHE A 125 -0.68 -8.21 1.05
C PHE A 125 -1.62 -7.04 1.32
N THR A 126 -1.45 -5.97 0.55
CA THR A 126 -2.28 -4.77 0.64
C THR A 126 -3.08 -4.57 -0.62
N ALA A 127 -4.40 -4.44 -0.45
CA ALA A 127 -5.33 -4.02 -1.49
C ALA A 127 -5.95 -2.67 -1.08
N TRP A 128 -5.45 -1.59 -1.69
CA TRP A 128 -5.90 -0.22 -1.44
C TRP A 128 -5.74 0.17 0.04
N HIS A 129 -6.81 0.50 0.77
CA HIS A 129 -6.76 0.78 2.22
C HIS A 129 -7.00 -0.46 3.09
N THR A 130 -6.88 -1.66 2.53
CA THR A 130 -7.11 -2.89 3.28
C THR A 130 -5.87 -3.76 3.25
N ILE A 131 -5.30 -3.98 4.43
CA ILE A 131 -4.11 -4.83 4.61
C ILE A 131 -4.58 -6.18 5.10
N PHE A 132 -4.22 -7.24 4.39
CA PHE A 132 -4.57 -8.61 4.72
C PHE A 132 -3.40 -9.28 5.42
N LEU A 133 -3.60 -9.59 6.71
CA LEU A 133 -2.57 -10.19 7.57
C LEU A 133 -2.93 -11.64 7.92
N PRO A 134 -2.07 -12.62 7.59
CA PRO A 134 -2.26 -13.98 8.07
C PRO A 134 -1.98 -14.08 9.58
N GLN A 135 -2.68 -14.98 10.26
CA GLN A 135 -2.54 -15.19 11.71
C GLN A 135 -1.34 -16.09 12.08
N THR A 136 -0.24 -15.97 11.34
CA THR A 136 1.01 -16.72 11.60
C THR A 136 2.03 -15.82 12.32
N PRO A 137 2.83 -16.32 13.28
CA PRO A 137 3.70 -15.48 14.11
C PRO A 137 4.63 -14.53 13.35
N SER A 138 5.18 -14.94 12.20
CA SER A 138 6.10 -14.13 11.40
C SER A 138 5.42 -13.12 10.48
N ARG A 139 4.10 -13.19 10.30
CA ARG A 139 3.35 -12.39 9.32
C ARG A 139 2.03 -11.83 9.86
N SER A 140 1.89 -11.82 11.17
CA SER A 140 0.74 -11.28 11.85
C SER A 140 0.90 -9.78 12.11
N ARG A 141 -0.17 -9.15 12.58
CA ARG A 141 -0.21 -7.75 13.02
C ARG A 141 0.84 -7.38 14.07
N GLN A 142 1.36 -8.35 14.83
CA GLN A 142 2.43 -8.12 15.81
C GLN A 142 3.79 -7.84 15.15
N ASN A 143 3.98 -8.27 13.89
CA ASN A 143 5.17 -7.91 13.12
C ASN A 143 5.02 -6.49 12.57
N LEU A 144 5.44 -5.50 13.37
CA LEU A 144 5.33 -4.09 12.99
C LEU A 144 6.13 -3.74 11.74
N ALA A 145 7.27 -4.40 11.50
CA ALA A 145 8.07 -4.17 10.29
C ALA A 145 7.27 -4.55 9.03
N LEU A 146 6.65 -5.74 9.04
CA LEU A 146 5.76 -6.15 7.95
C LEU A 146 4.56 -5.21 7.82
N LEU A 147 3.97 -4.77 8.93
CA LEU A 147 2.87 -3.81 8.88
C LEU A 147 3.29 -2.49 8.21
N VAL A 148 4.50 -1.99 8.50
CA VAL A 148 5.08 -0.79 7.86
C VAL A 148 5.28 -0.99 6.36
N HIS A 149 5.73 -2.17 5.92
CA HIS A 149 5.81 -2.53 4.50
C HIS A 149 4.44 -2.40 3.83
N GLU A 150 3.43 -3.05 4.40
CA GLU A 150 2.07 -3.05 3.86
C GLU A 150 1.44 -1.66 3.86
N LEU A 151 1.72 -0.84 4.88
CA LEU A 151 1.26 0.55 4.92
C LEU A 151 1.95 1.44 3.89
N THR A 152 3.19 1.12 3.52
CA THR A 152 3.85 1.79 2.39
C THR A 152 3.06 1.54 1.10
N HIS A 153 2.49 0.34 0.91
CA HIS A 153 1.59 0.09 -0.22
C HIS A 153 0.29 0.88 -0.14
N VAL A 154 -0.28 1.09 1.06
CA VAL A 154 -1.42 2.00 1.23
C VAL A 154 -1.01 3.42 0.82
N TYR A 155 0.17 3.89 1.24
CA TYR A 155 0.66 5.21 0.84
C TYR A 155 0.84 5.34 -0.67
N GLN A 156 1.43 4.32 -1.30
CA GLN A 156 1.54 4.23 -2.76
C GLN A 156 0.19 4.28 -3.45
N TYR A 157 -0.85 3.64 -2.89
CA TYR A 157 -2.20 3.76 -3.42
C TYR A 157 -2.71 5.21 -3.36
N GLU A 158 -2.52 5.89 -2.24
CA GLU A 158 -2.98 7.27 -2.09
C GLU A 158 -2.32 8.21 -3.11
N GLN A 159 -1.04 7.98 -3.42
CA GLN A 159 -0.30 8.79 -4.39
C GLN A 159 -0.54 8.38 -5.85
N ALA A 160 -0.61 7.08 -6.16
CA ALA A 160 -0.58 6.56 -7.53
C ALA A 160 -1.91 5.94 -8.01
N GLY A 161 -2.87 5.68 -7.12
CA GLY A 161 -4.09 4.93 -7.45
C GLY A 161 -3.81 3.44 -7.70
N THR A 162 -4.76 2.69 -8.25
CA THR A 162 -4.65 1.22 -8.46
C THR A 162 -3.44 0.79 -9.29
N ARG A 163 -2.84 1.73 -10.01
CA ARG A 163 -1.57 1.53 -10.71
C ARG A 163 -0.49 0.88 -9.82
N TYR A 164 -0.35 1.31 -8.56
CA TYR A 164 0.68 0.76 -7.65
C TYR A 164 0.60 -0.76 -7.59
N MET A 165 -0.61 -1.29 -7.42
CA MET A 165 -0.86 -2.71 -7.21
C MET A 165 -0.50 -3.50 -8.46
N THR A 166 -0.83 -2.97 -9.64
CA THR A 166 -0.48 -3.64 -10.91
C THR A 166 1.04 -3.65 -11.16
N GLU A 167 1.76 -2.61 -10.75
CA GLU A 167 3.22 -2.53 -10.85
C GLU A 167 3.89 -3.50 -9.88
N ALA A 168 3.41 -3.57 -8.63
CA ALA A 168 3.89 -4.48 -7.61
C ALA A 168 3.68 -5.95 -8.01
N ILE A 169 2.45 -6.32 -8.41
CA ILE A 169 2.13 -7.67 -8.89
C ILE A 169 2.95 -8.04 -10.12
N TYR A 170 3.12 -7.12 -11.08
CA TYR A 170 3.93 -7.38 -12.26
C TYR A 170 5.37 -7.74 -11.89
N MET A 171 5.99 -6.98 -10.98
CA MET A 171 7.34 -7.28 -10.51
C MET A 171 7.39 -8.61 -9.76
N LEU A 172 6.48 -8.84 -8.82
CA LEU A 172 6.39 -10.11 -8.09
C LEU A 172 6.27 -11.32 -9.02
N VAL A 173 5.43 -11.24 -10.06
CA VAL A 173 5.23 -12.35 -11.01
C VAL A 173 6.45 -12.55 -11.91
N THR A 174 7.10 -11.47 -12.35
CA THR A 174 8.20 -11.55 -13.33
C THR A 174 9.56 -11.84 -12.70
N THR A 175 9.80 -11.38 -11.47
CA THR A 175 11.09 -11.54 -10.77
C THR A 175 10.99 -12.42 -9.52
N ARG A 176 9.79 -12.87 -9.13
CA ARG A 176 9.56 -13.62 -7.88
C ARG A 176 10.15 -12.86 -6.70
N ARG A 177 10.90 -13.53 -5.81
CA ARG A 177 11.49 -12.91 -4.61
C ARG A 177 12.54 -11.85 -4.91
N ASP A 178 13.11 -11.82 -6.11
CA ASP A 178 14.07 -10.78 -6.48
C ASP A 178 13.39 -9.40 -6.57
N CYS A 179 12.04 -9.33 -6.53
CA CYS A 179 11.31 -8.06 -6.47
C CYS A 179 11.65 -7.25 -5.21
N TYR A 180 12.14 -7.89 -4.14
CA TYR A 180 12.52 -7.23 -2.88
C TYR A 180 13.99 -6.78 -2.86
N THR A 181 14.82 -7.25 -3.79
CA THR A 181 16.27 -7.03 -3.74
C THR A 181 16.64 -5.65 -4.25
N TYR A 182 17.16 -4.77 -3.39
CA TYR A 182 17.65 -3.43 -3.76
C TYR A 182 19.13 -3.19 -3.39
N GLY A 183 19.82 -4.19 -2.84
CA GLY A 183 21.24 -4.12 -2.47
C GLY A 183 21.53 -3.62 -1.05
N GLY A 184 20.52 -3.42 -0.20
CA GLY A 184 20.70 -2.99 1.19
C GLY A 184 21.33 -1.59 1.30
N ALA A 185 21.95 -1.30 2.44
CA ALA A 185 22.60 -0.01 2.70
C ALA A 185 23.65 0.37 1.63
N ALA A 186 24.48 -0.60 1.19
CA ALA A 186 25.47 -0.37 0.14
C ALA A 186 24.83 -0.04 -1.22
N GLY A 187 23.76 -0.74 -1.58
CA GLY A 187 22.97 -0.46 -2.79
C GLY A 187 22.33 0.93 -2.75
N LEU A 188 21.81 1.35 -1.58
CA LEU A 188 21.24 2.68 -1.38
C LEU A 188 22.28 3.80 -1.43
N ALA A 189 23.46 3.58 -0.84
CA ALA A 189 24.57 4.53 -0.91
C ALA A 189 25.02 4.73 -2.36
N GLN A 190 25.24 3.64 -3.10
CA GLN A 190 25.60 3.70 -4.52
C GLN A 190 24.48 4.36 -5.36
N ALA A 191 23.22 4.04 -5.09
CA ALA A 191 22.10 4.67 -5.80
C ALA A 191 22.05 6.19 -5.53
N HIS A 192 22.33 6.61 -4.30
CA HIS A 192 22.35 8.02 -3.91
C HIS A 192 23.52 8.77 -4.57
N GLU A 193 24.72 8.17 -4.60
CA GLU A 193 25.88 8.70 -5.36
C GLU A 193 25.57 8.88 -6.85
N ASN A 194 24.77 7.97 -7.43
CA ASN A 194 24.29 8.05 -8.81
C ASN A 194 23.03 8.91 -8.97
N GLN A 195 22.63 9.67 -7.95
CA GLN A 195 21.45 10.55 -7.95
C GLN A 195 20.14 9.84 -8.32
N LYS A 196 20.02 8.56 -7.96
CA LYS A 196 18.79 7.79 -8.20
C LYS A 196 17.77 8.08 -7.11
N PRO A 197 16.57 8.62 -7.44
CA PRO A 197 15.54 8.88 -6.46
C PRO A 197 14.85 7.59 -6.01
N LEU A 198 14.04 7.64 -4.94
CA LEU A 198 13.22 6.53 -4.46
C LEU A 198 12.30 5.98 -5.57
N SER A 199 11.77 6.87 -6.43
CA SER A 199 10.92 6.50 -7.57
C SER A 199 11.62 5.67 -8.65
N SER A 200 12.95 5.51 -8.57
CA SER A 200 13.71 4.61 -9.46
C SER A 200 13.65 3.15 -9.03
N PHE A 201 13.33 2.88 -7.76
CA PHE A 201 13.08 1.55 -7.24
C PHE A 201 11.65 1.13 -7.56
N ASN A 202 11.44 -0.18 -7.73
CA ASN A 202 10.10 -0.72 -7.95
C ASN A 202 9.25 -0.63 -6.66
N ARG A 203 7.92 -0.81 -6.78
CA ARG A 203 6.98 -0.63 -5.66
C ARG A 203 7.27 -1.53 -4.44
N GLU A 204 7.69 -2.77 -4.68
CA GLU A 204 8.07 -3.71 -3.61
C GLU A 204 9.41 -3.32 -2.98
N GLN A 205 10.40 -2.90 -3.77
CA GLN A 205 11.66 -2.37 -3.24
C GLN A 205 11.44 -1.12 -2.38
N GLN A 206 10.59 -0.20 -2.80
CA GLN A 206 10.25 1.00 -2.01
C GLN A 206 9.69 0.61 -0.63
N ALA A 207 8.75 -0.35 -0.57
CA ALA A 207 8.19 -0.85 0.68
C ALA A 207 9.23 -1.60 1.52
N GLN A 208 10.08 -2.40 0.89
CA GLN A 208 11.17 -3.12 1.56
C GLN A 208 12.20 -2.17 2.17
N ILE A 209 12.57 -1.09 1.47
CA ILE A 209 13.49 -0.06 1.99
C ILE A 209 12.94 0.57 3.27
N VAL A 210 11.63 0.85 3.32
CA VAL A 210 10.97 1.42 4.49
C VAL A 210 10.91 0.42 5.64
N GLN A 211 10.61 -0.85 5.34
CA GLN A 211 10.62 -1.95 6.31
C GLN A 211 12.00 -2.12 6.95
N ASP A 212 13.06 -2.11 6.13
CA ASP A 212 14.43 -2.32 6.58
C ASP A 212 14.91 -1.12 7.40
N TYR A 213 14.62 0.11 6.96
CA TYR A 213 14.87 1.32 7.75
C TYR A 213 14.24 1.23 9.14
N PHE A 214 12.96 0.85 9.22
CA PHE A 214 12.26 0.69 10.51
C PHE A 214 12.94 -0.35 11.40
N SER A 215 13.28 -1.51 10.83
CA SER A 215 13.88 -2.61 11.58
C SER A 215 15.26 -2.23 12.13
N LEU A 216 16.10 -1.59 11.31
CA LEU A 216 17.42 -1.10 11.70
C LEU A 216 17.33 0.00 12.76
N GLN A 217 16.43 0.97 12.56
CA GLN A 217 16.21 2.05 13.53
C GLN A 217 15.76 1.50 14.89
N ALA A 218 14.83 0.55 14.91
CA ALA A 218 14.35 -0.09 16.13
C ALA A 218 15.44 -0.92 16.84
N ALA A 219 16.39 -1.47 16.08
CA ALA A 219 17.56 -2.18 16.61
C ALA A 219 18.70 -1.26 17.07
N GLY A 220 18.61 0.05 16.81
CA GLY A 220 19.69 1.00 17.08
C GLY A 220 20.87 0.85 16.13
N GLU A 221 20.66 0.28 14.94
CA GLU A 221 21.67 0.07 13.91
C GLU A 221 21.82 1.30 13.00
N GLU A 222 22.84 1.28 12.15
CA GLU A 222 23.14 2.38 11.23
C GLU A 222 22.08 2.49 10.11
N VAL A 223 21.50 3.70 9.99
CA VAL A 223 20.46 4.00 8.99
C VAL A 223 20.82 5.13 8.03
N ALA A 224 22.05 5.62 8.04
CA ALA A 224 22.47 6.82 7.30
C ALA A 224 22.15 6.72 5.79
N ALA A 225 22.38 5.57 5.17
CA ALA A 225 22.11 5.33 3.75
C ALA A 225 20.61 5.39 3.37
N TYR A 226 19.71 5.23 4.35
CA TYR A 226 18.26 5.22 4.14
C TYR A 226 17.64 6.61 4.25
N LEU A 227 18.27 7.53 4.99
CA LEU A 227 17.71 8.84 5.32
C LEU A 227 17.30 9.69 4.10
N PRO A 228 18.08 9.77 3.00
CA PRO A 228 17.66 10.53 1.82
C PRO A 228 16.36 10.01 1.22
N TYR A 229 16.18 8.68 1.21
CA TYR A 229 14.97 8.04 0.67
C TYR A 229 13.78 8.19 1.60
N MET A 230 13.99 8.18 2.92
CA MET A 230 12.93 8.47 3.89
C MET A 230 12.48 9.94 3.80
N ASP A 231 13.39 10.86 3.51
CA ASP A 231 13.04 12.26 3.21
C ASP A 231 12.19 12.37 1.93
N GLU A 232 12.57 11.68 0.85
CA GLU A 232 11.77 11.62 -0.37
C GLU A 232 10.35 11.07 -0.11
N LEU A 233 10.26 9.97 0.64
CA LEU A 233 9.01 9.34 1.03
C LEU A 233 8.09 10.31 1.78
N ARG A 234 8.62 11.01 2.81
CA ARG A 234 7.87 11.97 3.63
C ARG A 234 7.35 13.16 2.80
N HIS A 235 8.04 13.51 1.71
CA HIS A 235 7.60 14.54 0.77
C HIS A 235 6.71 14.01 -0.37
N GLY A 236 6.31 12.72 -0.34
CA GLY A 236 5.46 12.10 -1.35
C GLY A 236 6.12 11.86 -2.70
N ARG A 237 7.44 11.74 -2.72
CA ARG A 237 8.23 11.42 -3.92
C ARG A 237 8.41 9.89 -4.02
N LEU A 238 7.45 9.24 -4.68
CA LEU A 238 7.35 7.77 -4.90
C LEU A 238 7.47 7.38 -6.39
#